data_AF-A0A971RGQ1-F1
#
_entry.id   AF-A0A971RGQ1-F1
#
_cell.length_a   1.000
_cell.length_b   1.000
_cell.length_c   1.000
_cell.angle_alpha   90.00
_cell.angle_beta   90.00
_cell.angle_gamma   90.00
#
_symmetry.space_group_name_H-M   'P 1'
#
loop_
_entity.id
_entity.type
_entity.pdbx_description
1 polymer ?
#
loop_
_entity_poly.entity_id
_entity_poly.type
_entity_poly.pdbx_seq_one_letter_code
_entity_poly.pdbx_strand_id
1 'polypeptide(L)'
;MDVITYVDPLLSQISPRAFKSLISAPFTSLFDDLRTEGVPGALFVCGDATKNIEVLCHTGPDLLCVDENVDLVAAKAITDHHGITIGGNIPLTTVMLLGSQQDNVKWVIDALDAVDTQHLILAPGCDMPYDTPVENVVGVVEALRDPDRYRQVIAHYEAPVQNYDVDLPDYATLTRPLMEVFTLDSDSCAACSYMLSAAQRATAEMQGRVDMVEYKITVPENVARMRKMSVSNLPCILINGQLAFSSIIPAQRELLALLEQAVAKQGTA
;
A
#
# COMPACT_ATOMS: atom_id res chain seq x y z
N MET A 1 14.18 25.63 4.91
CA MET A 1 13.94 24.20 4.62
C MET A 1 14.13 24.04 3.13
N ASP A 2 14.82 22.99 2.68
CA ASP A 2 15.13 22.80 1.26
C ASP A 2 13.95 22.22 0.47
N VAL A 3 13.08 21.46 1.14
CA VAL A 3 11.83 20.90 0.62
C VAL A 3 10.84 20.80 1.79
N ILE A 4 9.55 21.03 1.55
CA ILE A 4 8.48 20.77 2.53
C ILE A 4 7.57 19.67 1.99
N THR A 5 7.37 18.60 2.75
CA THR A 5 6.48 17.49 2.38
C THR A 5 5.21 17.54 3.22
N TYR A 6 4.05 17.60 2.56
CA TYR A 6 2.77 17.35 3.21
C TYR A 6 2.45 15.87 3.13
N VAL A 7 2.18 15.26 4.29
CA VAL A 7 1.87 13.83 4.41
C VAL A 7 0.40 13.69 4.78
N ASP A 8 -0.38 13.03 3.93
CA ASP A 8 -1.78 12.72 4.21
C ASP A 8 -2.07 11.23 4.01
N PRO A 9 -2.21 10.45 5.10
CA PRO A 9 -2.41 9.02 5.02
C PRO A 9 -3.82 8.61 4.56
N LEU A 10 -4.76 9.56 4.37
CA LEU A 10 -6.16 9.27 4.12
C LEU A 10 -6.68 9.74 2.76
N LEU A 11 -5.86 10.39 1.92
CA LEU A 11 -6.32 10.83 0.59
C LEU A 11 -6.72 9.66 -0.32
N SER A 12 -6.15 8.47 -0.16
CA SER A 12 -6.56 7.27 -0.90
C SER A 12 -8.00 6.83 -0.56
N GLN A 13 -8.51 7.22 0.61
CA GLN A 13 -9.82 6.81 1.13
C GLN A 13 -10.98 7.66 0.60
N ILE A 14 -10.68 8.80 -0.03
CA ILE A 14 -11.68 9.72 -0.58
C ILE A 14 -11.76 9.61 -2.10
N SER A 15 -12.97 9.77 -2.63
CA SER A 15 -13.15 9.78 -4.08
C SER A 15 -12.52 11.03 -4.72
N PRO A 16 -12.08 10.97 -5.98
CA PRO A 16 -11.60 12.14 -6.72
C PRO A 16 -12.63 13.28 -6.77
N ARG A 17 -13.93 12.95 -6.81
CA ARG A 17 -15.01 13.93 -6.73
C ARG A 17 -15.00 14.67 -5.39
N ALA A 18 -14.93 13.92 -4.28
CA ALA A 18 -14.88 14.49 -2.94
C ALA A 18 -13.62 15.35 -2.75
N PHE A 19 -12.47 14.86 -3.20
CA PHE A 19 -11.21 15.60 -3.18
C PHE A 19 -11.33 16.95 -3.88
N LYS A 20 -11.82 16.98 -5.13
CA LYS A 20 -12.03 18.23 -5.88
C LYS A 20 -12.98 19.20 -5.19
N SER A 21 -14.02 18.70 -4.52
CA SER A 21 -15.02 19.55 -3.89
C SER A 21 -14.61 20.11 -2.52
N LEU A 22 -13.75 19.40 -1.78
CA LEU A 22 -13.51 19.69 -0.36
C LEU A 22 -12.05 20.00 -0.03
N ILE A 23 -11.10 19.51 -0.84
CA ILE A 23 -9.70 19.38 -0.43
C ILE A 23 -8.74 20.00 -1.46
N SER A 24 -9.07 20.05 -2.75
CA SER A 24 -8.13 20.57 -3.75
C SER A 24 -7.71 22.02 -3.49
N ALA A 25 -8.64 22.89 -3.09
CA ALA A 25 -8.36 24.31 -2.86
C ALA A 25 -7.29 24.58 -1.78
N PRO A 26 -7.37 24.02 -0.56
CA PRO A 26 -6.31 24.21 0.44
C PRO A 26 -4.96 23.62 0.01
N PHE A 27 -4.93 22.50 -0.71
CA PHE A 27 -3.68 21.95 -1.23
C PHE A 27 -3.05 22.84 -2.31
N THR A 28 -3.85 23.34 -3.27
CA THR A 28 -3.36 24.29 -4.27
C THR A 28 -2.80 25.54 -3.60
N SER A 29 -3.52 26.11 -2.62
CA SER A 29 -3.02 27.27 -1.87
C SER A 29 -1.69 26.97 -1.18
N LEU A 30 -1.56 25.80 -0.53
CA LEU A 30 -0.32 25.40 0.13
C LEU A 30 0.85 25.35 -0.86
N PHE A 31 0.70 24.70 -2.00
CA PHE A 31 1.80 24.58 -2.98
C PHE A 31 2.09 25.89 -3.70
N ASP A 32 1.08 26.76 -3.91
CA ASP A 32 1.28 28.11 -4.45
C ASP A 32 2.06 29.01 -3.48
N ASP A 33 1.76 28.93 -2.18
CA ASP A 33 2.47 29.68 -1.14
C ASP A 33 3.94 29.20 -1.05
N LEU A 34 4.17 27.88 -1.00
CA LEU A 34 5.53 27.30 -1.00
C LEU A 34 6.34 27.72 -2.22
N ARG A 35 5.74 27.70 -3.42
CA ARG A 35 6.38 28.12 -4.66
C ARG A 35 6.72 29.62 -4.65
N THR A 36 5.85 30.45 -4.07
CA THR A 36 6.10 31.90 -3.91
C THR A 36 7.29 32.16 -2.99
N GLU A 37 7.51 31.32 -1.99
CA GLU A 37 8.68 31.37 -1.10
C GLU A 37 9.93 30.70 -1.71
N GLY A 38 9.82 30.12 -2.90
CA GLY A 38 10.92 29.42 -3.57
C GLY A 38 11.29 28.09 -2.92
N VAL A 39 10.35 27.47 -2.20
CA VAL A 39 10.53 26.17 -1.53
C VAL A 39 9.74 25.10 -2.30
N PRO A 40 10.39 24.04 -2.81
CA PRO A 40 9.70 22.91 -3.41
C PRO A 40 8.73 22.22 -2.43
N GLY A 41 7.52 21.95 -2.90
CA GLY A 41 6.47 21.25 -2.17
C GLY A 41 6.32 19.82 -2.63
N ALA A 42 6.34 18.88 -1.69
CA ALA A 42 6.07 17.47 -1.94
C ALA A 42 4.75 17.03 -1.29
N LEU A 43 4.09 16.06 -1.90
CA LEU A 43 2.91 15.40 -1.36
C LEU A 43 3.18 13.91 -1.22
N PHE A 44 2.88 13.33 -0.06
CA PHE A 44 2.86 11.89 0.13
C PHE A 44 1.47 11.40 0.51
N VAL A 45 1.05 10.28 -0.10
CA VAL A 45 -0.22 9.61 0.16
C VAL A 45 0.00 8.12 0.43
N CYS A 46 -0.55 7.62 1.54
CA CYS A 46 -0.55 6.19 1.88
C CYS A 46 -1.64 5.40 1.14
N GLY A 47 -1.36 4.10 0.94
CA GLY A 47 -2.29 3.13 0.37
C GLY A 47 -2.54 3.33 -1.13
N ASP A 48 -3.55 2.64 -1.66
CA ASP A 48 -3.87 2.69 -3.09
C ASP A 48 -4.50 4.04 -3.48
N ALA A 49 -3.64 4.98 -3.89
CA ALA A 49 -4.02 6.29 -4.40
C ALA A 49 -4.17 6.33 -5.91
N THR A 50 -4.19 5.19 -6.61
CA THR A 50 -4.20 5.11 -8.09
C THR A 50 -5.29 5.99 -8.72
N LYS A 51 -6.51 5.94 -8.18
CA LYS A 51 -7.64 6.74 -8.68
C LYS A 51 -7.50 8.25 -8.40
N ASN A 52 -6.61 8.63 -7.48
CA ASN A 52 -6.44 10.01 -7.02
C ASN A 52 -5.23 10.70 -7.68
N ILE A 53 -4.26 9.97 -8.25
CA ILE A 53 -3.01 10.54 -8.80
C ILE A 53 -3.27 11.77 -9.67
N GLU A 54 -4.20 11.68 -10.62
CA GLU A 54 -4.55 12.78 -11.52
C GLU A 54 -4.98 14.04 -10.74
N VAL A 55 -5.88 13.90 -9.76
CA VAL A 55 -6.40 15.06 -9.02
C VAL A 55 -5.39 15.62 -8.03
N LEU A 56 -4.47 14.79 -7.54
CA LEU A 56 -3.35 15.25 -6.72
C LEU A 56 -2.38 16.10 -7.58
N CYS A 57 -2.09 15.68 -8.80
CA CYS A 57 -1.24 16.44 -9.73
C CYS A 57 -1.80 17.85 -10.01
N HIS A 58 -3.12 17.98 -10.15
CA HIS A 58 -3.77 19.28 -10.34
C HIS A 58 -3.58 20.27 -9.17
N THR A 59 -3.12 19.81 -8.00
CA THR A 59 -2.81 20.71 -6.87
C THR A 59 -1.44 21.37 -6.98
N GLY A 60 -0.61 20.94 -7.94
CA GLY A 60 0.68 21.55 -8.25
C GLY A 60 1.85 21.25 -7.29
N PRO A 61 1.98 20.06 -6.67
CA PRO A 61 3.21 19.71 -5.98
C PRO A 61 4.37 19.55 -6.98
N ASP A 62 5.60 19.78 -6.53
CA ASP A 62 6.82 19.50 -7.31
C ASP A 62 7.17 18.00 -7.29
N LEU A 63 6.75 17.30 -6.23
CA LEU A 63 6.96 15.87 -6.02
C LEU A 63 5.69 15.19 -5.47
N LEU A 64 5.30 14.06 -6.07
CA LEU A 64 4.25 13.18 -5.57
C LEU A 64 4.85 11.81 -5.19
N CYS A 65 4.97 11.56 -3.89
CA CYS A 65 5.38 10.26 -3.35
C CYS A 65 4.19 9.32 -3.21
N VAL A 66 4.34 8.08 -3.65
CA VAL A 66 3.27 7.06 -3.67
C VAL A 66 3.68 5.78 -2.93
N ASP A 67 2.67 5.10 -2.41
CA ASP A 67 2.77 3.86 -1.66
C ASP A 67 3.01 2.62 -2.53
N GLU A 68 3.44 1.51 -1.92
CA GLU A 68 3.70 0.22 -2.60
C GLU A 68 2.46 -0.36 -3.31
N ASN A 69 1.25 0.07 -2.92
CA ASN A 69 0.00 -0.35 -3.56
C ASN A 69 -0.28 0.35 -4.90
N VAL A 70 0.54 1.33 -5.31
CA VAL A 70 0.36 2.08 -6.57
C VAL A 70 1.25 1.48 -7.67
N ASP A 71 0.71 1.31 -8.88
CA ASP A 71 1.53 0.92 -10.03
C ASP A 71 2.44 2.08 -10.47
N LEU A 72 3.76 1.91 -10.31
CA LEU A 72 4.75 2.95 -10.59
C LEU A 72 4.72 3.40 -12.06
N VAL A 73 4.56 2.47 -13.00
CA VAL A 73 4.59 2.77 -14.44
C VAL A 73 3.38 3.63 -14.83
N ALA A 74 2.20 3.23 -14.40
CA ALA A 74 0.96 3.95 -14.65
C ALA A 74 0.92 5.31 -13.95
N ALA A 75 1.34 5.38 -12.69
CA ALA A 75 1.39 6.63 -11.94
C ALA A 75 2.40 7.61 -12.54
N LYS A 76 3.58 7.12 -12.96
CA LYS A 76 4.60 7.97 -13.57
C LYS A 76 4.14 8.56 -14.91
N ALA A 77 3.44 7.78 -15.73
CA ALA A 77 2.89 8.30 -16.99
C ALA A 77 1.96 9.51 -16.75
N ILE A 78 1.22 9.51 -15.64
CA ILE A 78 0.38 10.63 -15.23
C ILE A 78 1.23 11.79 -14.73
N THR A 79 2.16 11.57 -13.79
CA THR A 79 2.96 12.65 -13.20
C THR A 79 3.84 13.35 -14.25
N ASP A 80 4.39 12.59 -15.21
CA ASP A 80 5.18 13.14 -16.32
C ASP A 80 4.35 14.07 -17.21
N HIS A 81 3.06 13.78 -17.44
CA HIS A 81 2.15 14.66 -18.18
C HIS A 81 1.99 16.03 -17.51
N HIS A 82 2.08 16.06 -16.19
CA HIS A 82 1.99 17.28 -15.37
C HIS A 82 3.36 17.88 -15.05
N GLY A 83 4.47 17.27 -15.48
CA GLY A 83 5.82 17.72 -15.16
C GLY A 83 6.20 17.56 -13.69
N ILE A 84 5.58 16.62 -12.97
CA ILE A 84 5.75 16.39 -11.54
C ILE A 84 6.73 15.22 -11.32
N THR A 85 7.64 15.38 -10.35
CA THR A 85 8.52 14.27 -9.93
C THR A 85 7.71 13.22 -9.18
N ILE A 86 7.87 11.95 -9.52
CA ILE A 86 7.29 10.84 -8.74
C ILE A 86 8.31 10.27 -7.75
N GLY A 87 7.84 9.99 -6.54
CA GLY A 87 8.62 9.38 -5.46
C GLY A 87 8.06 8.04 -5.02
N GLY A 88 8.92 7.13 -4.56
CA GLY A 88 8.53 5.78 -4.13
C GLY A 88 8.97 4.70 -5.14
N ASN A 89 8.43 3.50 -5.11
CA ASN A 89 7.55 2.94 -4.08
C ASN A 89 8.01 1.53 -3.68
N ILE A 90 9.28 1.41 -3.29
CA ILE A 90 9.89 0.12 -2.94
C ILE A 90 8.99 -0.62 -1.92
N PRO A 91 8.58 -1.86 -2.20
CA PRO A 91 7.74 -2.64 -1.29
C PRO A 91 8.41 -2.86 0.06
N LEU A 92 7.73 -2.45 1.12
CA LEU A 92 8.27 -2.35 2.46
C LEU A 92 8.47 -3.73 3.08
N THR A 93 7.47 -4.60 2.92
CA THR A 93 7.50 -5.89 3.61
C THR A 93 8.15 -6.97 2.77
N THR A 94 7.71 -7.13 1.52
CA THR A 94 8.12 -8.25 0.67
C THR A 94 9.52 -8.08 0.08
N VAL A 95 9.99 -6.84 -0.06
CA VAL A 95 11.32 -6.53 -0.58
C VAL A 95 12.23 -6.03 0.54
N MET A 96 11.85 -4.97 1.25
CA MET A 96 12.77 -4.37 2.23
C MET A 96 12.91 -5.18 3.52
N LEU A 97 11.82 -5.62 4.16
CA LEU A 97 11.90 -6.31 5.45
C LEU A 97 12.25 -7.80 5.31
N LEU A 98 11.51 -8.52 4.47
CA LEU A 98 11.60 -9.99 4.35
C LEU A 98 12.42 -10.46 3.15
N GLY A 99 12.79 -9.54 2.25
CA GLY A 99 13.66 -9.83 1.13
C GLY A 99 15.14 -9.85 1.52
N SER A 100 15.97 -10.31 0.59
CA SER A 100 17.41 -10.24 0.67
C SER A 100 17.96 -8.95 0.05
N GLN A 101 19.24 -8.68 0.25
CA GLN A 101 19.92 -7.57 -0.41
C GLN A 101 19.80 -7.67 -1.94
N GLN A 102 19.85 -8.88 -2.50
CA GLN A 102 19.71 -9.11 -3.94
C GLN A 102 18.28 -8.84 -4.43
N ASP A 103 17.25 -9.13 -3.63
CA ASP A 103 15.86 -8.79 -3.95
C ASP A 103 15.67 -7.27 -4.06
N ASN A 104 16.29 -6.52 -3.14
CA ASN A 104 16.25 -5.05 -3.13
C ASN A 104 16.98 -4.46 -4.35
N VAL A 105 18.19 -4.94 -4.63
CA VAL A 105 18.94 -4.56 -5.83
C VAL A 105 18.11 -4.86 -7.08
N LYS A 106 17.56 -6.07 -7.17
CA LYS A 106 16.76 -6.48 -8.33
C LYS A 106 15.54 -5.58 -8.53
N TRP A 107 14.79 -5.28 -7.47
CA TRP A 107 13.64 -4.38 -7.56
C TRP A 107 14.03 -3.00 -8.09
N VAL A 108 15.14 -2.43 -7.59
CA VAL A 108 15.64 -1.12 -8.06
C VAL A 108 15.97 -1.16 -9.55
N ILE A 109 16.72 -2.17 -10.00
CA ILE A 109 17.10 -2.30 -11.40
C ILE A 109 15.85 -2.48 -12.29
N ASP A 110 14.93 -3.35 -11.89
CA ASP A 110 13.68 -3.57 -12.63
C ASP A 110 12.86 -2.26 -12.72
N ALA A 111 12.79 -1.48 -11.63
CA ALA A 111 12.09 -0.20 -11.61
C ALA A 111 12.76 0.84 -12.54
N LEU A 112 14.08 0.94 -12.53
CA LEU A 112 14.84 1.82 -13.43
C LEU A 112 14.69 1.43 -14.90
N ASP A 113 14.52 0.14 -15.20
CA ASP A 113 14.33 -0.35 -16.57
C ASP A 113 12.87 -0.21 -17.04
N ALA A 114 11.91 -0.15 -16.11
CA ALA A 114 10.48 -0.08 -16.41
C ALA A 114 10.00 1.33 -16.79
N VAL A 115 10.71 2.38 -16.39
CA VAL A 115 10.29 3.77 -16.60
C VAL A 115 11.44 4.70 -17.01
N ASP A 116 11.11 5.84 -17.60
CA ASP A 116 12.10 6.90 -17.84
C ASP A 116 12.64 7.48 -16.51
N THR A 117 13.95 7.69 -16.41
CA THR A 117 14.54 8.10 -15.12
C THR A 117 14.50 9.61 -14.87
N GLN A 118 13.95 10.42 -15.79
CA GLN A 118 13.66 11.82 -15.48
C GLN A 118 12.49 11.90 -14.48
N HIS A 119 12.51 12.90 -13.61
CA HIS A 119 11.44 13.14 -12.65
C HIS A 119 11.12 11.91 -11.77
N LEU A 120 12.16 11.16 -11.38
CA LEU A 120 12.03 9.95 -10.57
C LEU A 120 12.92 10.02 -9.33
N ILE A 121 12.33 9.74 -8.16
CA ILE A 121 13.04 9.50 -6.91
C ILE A 121 12.63 8.13 -6.36
N LEU A 122 13.50 7.14 -6.46
CA LEU A 122 13.25 5.86 -5.82
C LEU A 122 13.40 5.98 -4.30
N ALA A 123 12.34 5.61 -3.61
CA ALA A 123 12.24 5.66 -2.16
C ALA A 123 11.36 4.49 -1.65
N PRO A 124 11.41 4.15 -0.36
CA PRO A 124 10.41 3.28 0.26
C PRO A 124 8.98 3.77 -0.01
N GLY A 125 8.02 2.86 -0.17
CA GLY A 125 6.61 3.23 -0.40
C GLY A 125 5.97 3.98 0.78
N CYS A 126 6.48 3.80 2.00
CA CYS A 126 6.07 4.50 3.21
C CYS A 126 7.22 4.41 4.23
N ASP A 127 6.94 4.65 5.50
CA ASP A 127 7.88 4.41 6.60
C ASP A 127 8.40 2.95 6.57
N MET A 128 9.71 2.81 6.58
CA MET A 128 10.35 1.49 6.60
C MET A 128 10.01 0.76 7.90
N PRO A 129 9.70 -0.55 7.85
CA PRO A 129 9.58 -1.36 9.05
C PRO A 129 10.84 -1.29 9.90
N TYR A 130 10.68 -1.22 11.23
CA TYR A 130 11.80 -1.01 12.17
C TYR A 130 12.92 -2.03 12.00
N ASP A 131 12.57 -3.31 11.78
CA ASP A 131 13.52 -4.42 11.64
C ASP A 131 14.06 -4.61 10.22
N THR A 132 13.89 -3.63 9.32
CA THR A 132 14.44 -3.68 7.95
C THR A 132 15.96 -3.91 8.00
N PRO A 133 16.49 -5.00 7.40
CA PRO A 133 17.92 -5.26 7.39
C PRO A 133 18.72 -4.13 6.73
N VAL A 134 19.83 -3.74 7.36
CA VAL A 134 20.66 -2.61 6.88
C VAL A 134 21.23 -2.91 5.49
N GLU A 135 21.61 -4.16 5.23
CA GLU A 135 22.13 -4.62 3.94
C GLU A 135 21.14 -4.41 2.79
N ASN A 136 19.83 -4.46 3.06
CA ASN A 136 18.78 -4.25 2.07
C ASN A 136 18.78 -2.78 1.62
N VAL A 137 18.85 -1.85 2.58
CA VAL A 137 18.99 -0.41 2.31
C VAL A 137 20.31 -0.11 1.57
N VAL A 138 21.42 -0.74 1.99
CA VAL A 138 22.70 -0.62 1.27
C VAL A 138 22.57 -1.12 -0.17
N GLY A 139 21.87 -2.24 -0.40
CA GLY A 139 21.61 -2.79 -1.73
C GLY A 139 20.89 -1.79 -2.63
N VAL A 140 19.83 -1.15 -2.12
CA VAL A 140 19.09 -0.10 -2.85
C VAL A 140 20.03 1.05 -3.26
N VAL A 141 20.79 1.59 -2.30
CA VAL A 141 21.66 2.76 -2.56
C VAL A 141 22.79 2.44 -3.52
N GLU A 142 23.41 1.26 -3.38
CA GLU A 142 24.50 0.85 -4.27
C GLU A 142 23.99 0.56 -5.69
N ALA A 143 22.81 -0.07 -5.83
CA ALA A 143 22.16 -0.26 -7.13
C ALA A 143 21.86 1.06 -7.84
N LEU A 144 21.42 2.08 -7.09
CA LEU A 144 21.18 3.43 -7.62
C LEU A 144 22.48 4.14 -8.08
N ARG A 145 23.60 3.89 -7.40
CA ARG A 145 24.90 4.52 -7.70
C ARG A 145 25.59 3.92 -8.91
N ASP A 146 25.44 2.61 -9.13
CA ASP A 146 26.07 1.89 -10.25
C ASP A 146 25.09 0.88 -10.90
N PRO A 147 24.02 1.36 -11.57
CA PRO A 147 22.99 0.48 -12.12
C PRO A 147 23.53 -0.53 -13.13
N ASP A 148 24.51 -0.14 -13.96
CA ASP A 148 25.06 -1.01 -15.00
C ASP A 148 25.83 -2.20 -14.43
N ARG A 149 26.61 -1.99 -13.37
CA ARG A 149 27.24 -3.09 -12.64
C ARG A 149 26.20 -3.99 -12.01
N TYR A 150 25.19 -3.43 -11.34
CA TYR A 150 24.22 -4.23 -10.61
C TYR A 150 23.26 -5.00 -11.53
N ARG A 151 22.97 -4.50 -12.75
CA ARG A 151 22.35 -5.29 -13.82
C ARG A 151 23.12 -6.58 -14.10
N GLN A 152 24.45 -6.54 -14.11
CA GLN A 152 25.28 -7.74 -14.31
C GLN A 152 25.26 -8.66 -13.08
N VAL A 153 25.26 -8.09 -11.87
CA VAL A 153 25.21 -8.86 -10.61
C VAL A 153 23.93 -9.67 -10.51
N ILE A 154 22.79 -9.12 -10.94
CA ILE A 154 21.47 -9.77 -10.84
C ILE A 154 21.02 -10.48 -12.13
N ALA A 155 21.84 -10.52 -13.19
CA ALA A 155 21.46 -11.07 -14.49
C ALA A 155 20.96 -12.53 -14.47
N HIS A 156 21.40 -13.30 -13.48
CA HIS A 156 20.99 -14.70 -13.27
C HIS A 156 20.36 -14.93 -11.90
N TYR A 157 19.97 -13.86 -11.22
CA TYR A 157 19.34 -13.95 -9.92
C TYR A 157 17.84 -14.18 -10.08
N GLU A 158 17.36 -15.26 -9.49
CA GLU A 158 15.93 -15.51 -9.29
C GLU A 158 15.66 -15.49 -7.79
N ALA A 159 14.69 -14.69 -7.38
CA ALA A 159 14.28 -14.62 -6.00
C ALA A 159 13.80 -16.00 -5.53
N PRO A 160 14.28 -16.52 -4.39
CA PRO A 160 13.83 -17.81 -3.89
C PRO A 160 12.34 -17.75 -3.56
N VAL A 161 11.57 -18.68 -4.11
CA VAL A 161 10.17 -18.84 -3.75
C VAL A 161 10.09 -19.44 -2.34
N GLN A 162 9.85 -18.61 -1.34
CA GLN A 162 9.54 -19.09 0.00
C GLN A 162 8.14 -19.71 0.00
N ASN A 163 8.09 -21.04 0.01
CA ASN A 163 6.86 -21.81 0.09
C ASN A 163 6.54 -22.09 1.56
N TYR A 164 5.80 -21.19 2.19
CA TYR A 164 5.13 -21.53 3.45
C TYR A 164 3.90 -22.36 3.12
N ASP A 165 3.79 -23.54 3.72
CA ASP A 165 2.57 -24.34 3.63
C ASP A 165 1.52 -23.73 4.55
N VAL A 166 0.64 -22.92 3.97
CA VAL A 166 -0.42 -22.21 4.71
C VAL A 166 -1.73 -22.93 4.53
N ASP A 167 -2.25 -23.51 5.61
CA ASP A 167 -3.60 -24.04 5.65
C ASP A 167 -4.62 -22.88 5.69
N LEU A 168 -5.53 -22.91 4.71
CA LEU A 168 -6.69 -22.03 4.69
C LEU A 168 -7.86 -22.75 5.37
N PRO A 169 -8.70 -22.03 6.15
CA PRO A 169 -9.90 -22.61 6.71
C PRO A 169 -10.82 -23.19 5.62
N ASP A 170 -11.51 -24.28 5.93
CA ASP A 170 -12.64 -24.72 5.11
C ASP A 170 -13.83 -23.80 5.35
N TYR A 171 -13.90 -22.74 4.55
CA TYR A 171 -14.92 -21.69 4.67
C TYR A 171 -16.36 -22.20 4.56
N ALA A 172 -16.58 -23.37 3.94
CA ALA A 172 -17.91 -23.95 3.77
C ALA A 172 -18.44 -24.62 5.05
N THR A 173 -17.56 -25.05 5.95
CA THR A 173 -17.90 -25.81 7.16
C THR A 173 -17.70 -25.03 8.46
N LEU A 174 -17.36 -23.75 8.36
CA LEU A 174 -17.23 -22.87 9.52
C LEU A 174 -18.55 -22.75 10.29
N THR A 175 -18.48 -22.79 11.62
CA THR A 175 -19.63 -22.62 12.52
C THR A 175 -20.16 -21.18 12.54
N ARG A 176 -19.29 -20.22 12.21
CA ARG A 176 -19.55 -18.77 12.14
C ARG A 176 -18.80 -18.18 10.95
N PRO A 177 -19.23 -17.05 10.37
CA PRO A 177 -18.45 -16.43 9.31
C PRO A 177 -17.12 -15.94 9.89
N LEU A 178 -16.06 -16.10 9.13
CA LEU A 178 -14.74 -15.59 9.46
C LEU A 178 -14.47 -14.32 8.66
N MET A 179 -14.19 -13.22 9.37
CA MET A 179 -13.70 -11.98 8.79
C MET A 179 -12.17 -11.92 8.96
N GLU A 180 -11.46 -11.91 7.84
CA GLU A 180 -10.00 -11.91 7.80
C GLU A 180 -9.53 -10.52 7.35
N VAL A 181 -8.80 -9.81 8.21
CA VAL A 181 -8.30 -8.46 7.93
C VAL A 181 -6.81 -8.55 7.64
N PHE A 182 -6.40 -8.22 6.42
CA PHE A 182 -4.97 -8.18 6.07
C PHE A 182 -4.46 -6.75 6.19
N THR A 183 -3.32 -6.60 6.84
CA THR A 183 -2.66 -5.31 7.08
C THR A 183 -1.17 -5.42 6.78
N LEU A 184 -0.56 -4.27 6.47
CA LEU A 184 0.90 -4.15 6.52
C LEU A 184 1.35 -4.39 7.96
N ASP A 185 0.96 -3.46 8.83
CA ASP A 185 1.04 -3.54 10.28
C ASP A 185 0.06 -2.53 10.87
N SER A 186 -0.99 -2.98 11.56
CA SER A 186 -1.97 -2.09 12.20
C SER A 186 -1.41 -1.20 13.29
N ASP A 187 -0.23 -1.51 13.83
CA ASP A 187 0.33 -0.78 14.97
C ASP A 187 1.10 0.47 14.52
N SER A 188 1.58 0.46 13.27
CA SER A 188 2.42 1.53 12.70
C SER A 188 1.80 2.19 11.47
N CYS A 189 1.05 1.45 10.64
CA CYS A 189 0.42 2.00 9.43
C CYS A 189 -0.98 2.56 9.74
N ALA A 190 -1.16 3.87 9.61
CA ALA A 190 -2.42 4.56 9.93
C ALA A 190 -3.64 3.96 9.20
N ALA A 191 -3.54 3.72 7.89
CA ALA A 191 -4.63 3.13 7.11
C ALA A 191 -5.01 1.72 7.61
N CYS A 192 -4.00 0.92 7.99
CA CYS A 192 -4.20 -0.40 8.58
C CYS A 192 -4.90 -0.31 9.94
N SER A 193 -4.48 0.64 10.80
CA SER A 193 -5.12 0.87 12.10
C SER A 193 -6.61 1.21 11.95
N TYR A 194 -6.97 2.05 10.97
CA TYR A 194 -8.37 2.39 10.72
C TYR A 194 -9.18 1.23 10.15
N MET A 195 -8.61 0.42 9.24
CA MET A 195 -9.26 -0.77 8.71
C MET A 195 -9.54 -1.80 9.83
N LEU A 196 -8.52 -2.10 10.65
CA LEU A 196 -8.66 -2.99 11.80
C LEU A 196 -9.72 -2.47 12.78
N SER A 197 -9.70 -1.18 13.07
CA SER A 197 -10.70 -0.54 13.94
C SER A 197 -12.12 -0.67 13.38
N ALA A 198 -12.31 -0.55 12.06
CA ALA A 198 -13.61 -0.75 11.43
C ALA A 198 -14.10 -2.21 11.58
N ALA A 199 -13.22 -3.17 11.34
CA ALA A 199 -13.53 -4.59 11.52
C ALA A 199 -13.83 -4.96 12.99
N GLN A 200 -13.07 -4.43 13.94
CA GLN A 200 -13.30 -4.65 15.38
C GLN A 200 -14.67 -4.11 15.82
N ARG A 201 -15.03 -2.89 15.39
CA ARG A 201 -16.35 -2.32 15.69
C ARG A 201 -17.48 -3.16 15.11
N ALA A 202 -17.37 -3.59 13.86
CA ALA A 202 -18.38 -4.45 13.23
C ALA A 202 -18.50 -5.80 13.96
N THR A 203 -17.38 -6.43 14.31
CA THR A 203 -17.37 -7.71 15.04
C THR A 203 -18.04 -7.59 16.41
N ALA A 204 -17.77 -6.50 17.14
CA ALA A 204 -18.39 -6.24 18.44
C ALA A 204 -19.93 -6.12 18.32
N GLU A 205 -20.43 -5.48 17.26
CA GLU A 205 -21.87 -5.32 17.00
C GLU A 205 -22.54 -6.64 16.58
N MET A 206 -21.80 -7.56 15.95
CA MET A 206 -22.28 -8.91 15.62
C MET A 206 -22.42 -9.83 16.85
N GLN A 207 -22.00 -9.39 18.04
CA GLN A 207 -22.21 -10.08 19.33
C GLN A 207 -21.79 -11.56 19.31
N GLY A 208 -20.62 -11.86 18.73
CA GLY A 208 -20.07 -13.21 18.67
C GLY A 208 -20.69 -14.11 17.60
N ARG A 209 -21.49 -13.56 16.66
CA ARG A 209 -21.99 -14.29 15.49
C ARG A 209 -20.96 -14.41 14.35
N VAL A 210 -19.85 -13.69 14.45
CA VAL A 210 -18.76 -13.62 13.47
C VAL A 210 -17.44 -13.70 14.23
N ASP A 211 -16.50 -14.49 13.70
CA ASP A 211 -15.12 -14.54 14.17
C ASP A 211 -14.26 -13.57 13.35
N MET A 212 -13.24 -12.96 13.97
CA MET A 212 -12.36 -12.01 13.29
C MET A 212 -10.90 -12.30 13.62
N VAL A 213 -10.05 -12.21 12.59
CA VAL A 213 -8.60 -12.35 12.72
C VAL A 213 -7.90 -11.29 11.88
N GLU A 214 -6.79 -10.77 12.40
CA GLU A 214 -5.87 -9.94 11.65
C GLU A 214 -4.68 -10.78 11.18
N TYR A 215 -4.28 -10.60 9.92
CA TYR A 215 -3.05 -11.13 9.34
C TYR A 215 -2.13 -9.96 8.94
N LYS A 216 -1.10 -9.71 9.77
CA LYS A 216 -0.04 -8.74 9.47
C LYS A 216 0.96 -9.34 8.51
N ILE A 217 1.25 -8.68 7.40
CA ILE A 217 2.18 -9.23 6.40
C ILE A 217 3.65 -9.12 6.79
N THR A 218 3.98 -8.39 7.86
CA THR A 218 5.32 -8.44 8.49
C THR A 218 5.71 -9.85 8.96
N VAL A 219 4.74 -10.76 9.05
CA VAL A 219 4.94 -12.20 9.27
C VAL A 219 5.00 -12.93 7.91
N PRO A 220 6.09 -13.65 7.59
CA PRO A 220 6.26 -14.33 6.29
C PRO A 220 5.12 -15.29 5.90
N GLU A 221 4.58 -16.04 6.87
CA GLU A 221 3.45 -16.94 6.65
C GLU A 221 2.22 -16.19 6.14
N ASN A 222 2.00 -14.95 6.57
CA ASN A 222 0.87 -14.13 6.13
C ASN A 222 1.09 -13.57 4.73
N VAL A 223 2.34 -13.34 4.30
CA VAL A 223 2.64 -13.04 2.89
C VAL A 223 2.25 -14.22 2.00
N ALA A 224 2.57 -15.44 2.41
CA ALA A 224 2.18 -16.64 1.68
C ALA A 224 0.66 -16.85 1.68
N ARG A 225 -0.01 -16.58 2.81
CA ARG A 225 -1.49 -16.58 2.91
C ARG A 225 -2.11 -15.61 1.92
N MET A 226 -1.60 -14.38 1.88
CA MET A 226 -2.06 -13.32 0.99
C MET A 226 -1.94 -13.74 -0.49
N ARG A 227 -0.81 -14.34 -0.87
CA ARG A 227 -0.59 -14.90 -2.23
C ARG A 227 -1.58 -16.02 -2.55
N LYS A 228 -1.78 -16.98 -1.63
CA LYS A 228 -2.71 -18.11 -1.80
C LYS A 228 -4.16 -17.65 -1.95
N MET A 229 -4.50 -16.51 -1.36
CA MET A 229 -5.84 -15.89 -1.39
C MET A 229 -5.99 -14.82 -2.49
N SER A 230 -4.98 -14.66 -3.36
CA SER A 230 -4.98 -13.68 -4.45
C SER A 230 -5.24 -12.23 -4.00
N VAL A 231 -4.78 -11.88 -2.80
CA VAL A 231 -4.83 -10.51 -2.28
C VAL A 231 -3.61 -9.76 -2.77
N SER A 232 -3.82 -8.61 -3.41
CA SER A 232 -2.75 -7.79 -4.00
C SER A 232 -2.53 -6.46 -3.30
N ASN A 233 -3.54 -5.94 -2.60
CA ASN A 233 -3.51 -4.60 -2.02
C ASN A 233 -3.92 -4.62 -0.55
N LEU A 234 -3.31 -3.71 0.22
CA LEU A 234 -3.52 -3.57 1.66
C LEU A 234 -3.99 -2.15 2.03
N PRO A 235 -4.60 -1.99 3.22
CA PRO A 235 -5.24 -3.06 3.99
C PRO A 235 -6.49 -3.59 3.27
N CYS A 236 -6.93 -4.81 3.56
CA CYS A 236 -8.14 -5.39 2.97
C CYS A 236 -8.93 -6.24 3.97
N ILE A 237 -10.21 -6.48 3.68
CA ILE A 237 -11.09 -7.35 4.45
C ILE A 237 -11.65 -8.44 3.54
N LEU A 238 -11.51 -9.68 3.99
CA LEU A 238 -12.14 -10.85 3.40
C LEU A 238 -13.21 -11.37 4.35
N ILE A 239 -14.31 -11.90 3.80
CA ILE A 239 -15.36 -12.59 4.54
C ILE A 239 -15.46 -14.00 3.95
N ASN A 240 -15.18 -15.03 4.75
CA ASN A 240 -15.12 -16.42 4.31
C ASN A 240 -14.22 -16.62 3.08
N GLY A 241 -13.01 -16.05 3.11
CA GLY A 241 -12.05 -16.13 2.01
C GLY A 241 -12.39 -15.31 0.76
N GLN A 242 -13.51 -14.58 0.75
CA GLN A 242 -13.91 -13.72 -0.37
C GLN A 242 -13.59 -12.25 -0.08
N LEU A 243 -12.90 -11.58 -1.01
CA LEU A 243 -12.57 -10.15 -0.91
C LEU A 243 -13.82 -9.29 -0.85
N ALA A 244 -14.02 -8.62 0.28
CA ALA A 244 -15.13 -7.71 0.52
C ALA A 244 -14.71 -6.25 0.32
N PHE A 245 -13.52 -5.87 0.82
CA PHE A 245 -12.99 -4.51 0.71
C PHE A 245 -11.49 -4.54 0.44
N SER A 246 -11.03 -3.74 -0.54
CA SER A 246 -9.63 -3.63 -0.93
C SER A 246 -9.18 -2.18 -0.87
N SER A 247 -8.23 -1.87 0.02
CA SER A 247 -7.64 -0.53 0.23
C SER A 247 -8.62 0.62 0.47
N ILE A 248 -9.88 0.31 0.78
CA ILE A 248 -10.94 1.27 1.11
C ILE A 248 -11.56 0.83 2.41
N ILE A 249 -11.44 1.69 3.44
CA ILE A 249 -12.04 1.44 4.75
C ILE A 249 -13.57 1.47 4.60
N PRO A 250 -14.28 0.40 5.00
CA PRO A 250 -15.71 0.32 4.79
C PRO A 250 -16.49 1.24 5.73
N ALA A 251 -17.65 1.70 5.25
CA ALA A 251 -18.65 2.27 6.15
C ALA A 251 -19.22 1.15 7.05
N GLN A 252 -19.44 1.47 8.33
CA GLN A 252 -19.95 0.51 9.33
C GLN A 252 -21.19 -0.25 8.84
N ARG A 253 -22.19 0.47 8.32
CA ARG A 253 -23.45 -0.11 7.83
C ARG A 253 -23.24 -1.12 6.69
N GLU A 254 -22.29 -0.84 5.80
CA GLU A 254 -22.01 -1.68 4.64
C GLU A 254 -21.34 -2.99 5.07
N LEU A 255 -20.32 -2.89 5.93
CA LEU A 255 -19.64 -4.06 6.48
C LEU A 255 -20.62 -4.96 7.26
N LEU A 256 -21.45 -4.37 8.13
CA LEU A 256 -22.47 -5.13 8.86
C LEU A 256 -23.47 -5.83 7.94
N ALA A 257 -23.89 -5.18 6.86
CA ALA A 257 -24.82 -5.80 5.91
C ALA A 257 -24.21 -7.04 5.23
N LEU A 258 -22.92 -7.00 4.89
CA LEU A 258 -22.21 -8.16 4.33
C LEU A 258 -22.04 -9.27 5.37
N LEU A 259 -21.73 -8.92 6.62
CA LEU A 259 -21.62 -9.89 7.71
C LEU A 259 -22.96 -10.57 8.02
N GLU A 260 -24.07 -9.82 8.06
CA GLU A 260 -25.42 -10.38 8.24
C GLU A 260 -25.80 -11.33 7.10
N GLN A 261 -25.46 -10.98 5.86
CA GLN A 261 -25.65 -11.89 4.72
C GLN A 261 -24.82 -13.17 4.86
N ALA A 262 -23.59 -13.09 5.35
CA ALA A 262 -22.74 -14.25 5.58
C ALA A 262 -23.31 -15.15 6.68
N VAL A 263 -23.81 -14.57 7.79
CA VAL A 263 -24.46 -15.34 8.86
C VAL A 263 -25.73 -16.03 8.37
N ALA A 264 -26.57 -15.33 7.60
CA ALA A 264 -27.80 -15.90 7.05
C ALA A 264 -27.52 -17.11 6.14
N LYS A 265 -26.46 -17.06 5.32
CA LYS A 265 -26.06 -18.17 4.43
C LYS A 265 -25.59 -19.40 5.22
N GLN A 266 -24.87 -19.21 6.32
CA GLN A 266 -24.43 -20.33 7.16
C GLN A 266 -25.56 -20.97 7.97
N GLY A 267 -26.58 -20.20 8.37
CA GLY A 267 -27.75 -20.76 9.04
C GLY A 267 -28.67 -21.59 8.15
N THR A 268 -28.45 -21.59 6.83
CA THR A 268 -29.24 -22.34 5.83
C THR A 268 -28.55 -23.58 5.26
N ALA A 269 -27.30 -23.86 5.66
CA ALA A 269 -26.54 -25.04 5.27
C ALA A 269 -26.60 -26.13 6.37
#